data_AF-A0A8S9JXI7-F1
#
_entry.id   AF-A0A8S9JXI7-F1
#
_cell.length_a   1.000
_cell.length_b   1.000
_cell.length_c   1.000
_cell.angle_alpha   90.00
_cell.angle_beta   90.00
_cell.angle_gamma   90.00
#
_symmetry.space_group_name_H-M   'P 1'
#
loop_
_entity.id
_entity.type
_entity.pdbx_description
1 polymer ?
#
loop_
_entity_poly.entity_id
_entity_poly.type
_entity_poly.pdbx_seq_one_letter_code
_entity_poly.pdbx_strand_id
1 'polypeptide(L)'
;MSLALTLIDVDNHDWDISARGVSVKGNAYWVAKKNDNEFFQFILSFDFTRERFGLLPLPYESDGYDYFMTDKYENTAVLSVVRDEQLSVLHHYLHR
;
A
#
# COMPACT_ATOMS: atom_id res chain seq x y z
N MET A 1 -14.58 -25.64 9.54
CA MET A 1 -14.87 -24.79 8.38
C MET A 1 -13.67 -24.85 7.45
N SER A 2 -13.85 -25.36 6.22
CA SER A 2 -12.78 -25.36 5.22
C SER A 2 -12.74 -23.99 4.55
N LEU A 3 -11.61 -23.29 4.61
CA LEU A 3 -11.36 -22.12 3.77
C LEU A 3 -11.04 -22.63 2.37
N ALA A 4 -11.89 -22.32 1.39
CA ALA A 4 -11.54 -22.47 -0.01
C ALA A 4 -10.71 -21.26 -0.43
N LEU A 5 -9.53 -21.49 -0.99
CA LEU A 5 -8.67 -20.46 -1.56
C LEU A 5 -8.94 -20.39 -3.07
N THR A 6 -9.24 -19.20 -3.57
CA THR A 6 -9.43 -18.94 -5.01
C THR A 6 -8.41 -17.90 -5.45
N LEU A 7 -7.68 -18.18 -6.53
CA LEU A 7 -6.81 -17.20 -7.19
C LEU A 7 -7.69 -16.31 -8.07
N ILE A 8 -7.72 -15.02 -7.79
CA ILE A 8 -8.59 -14.05 -8.48
C ILE A 8 -7.82 -13.28 -9.55
N ASP A 9 -6.55 -12.96 -9.30
CA ASP A 9 -5.69 -12.26 -10.24
C ASP A 9 -4.22 -12.60 -9.99
N VAL A 10 -3.39 -12.52 -11.03
CA VAL A 10 -1.93 -12.61 -10.95
C VAL A 10 -1.35 -11.32 -11.50
N ASP A 11 -0.86 -10.50 -10.60
CA ASP A 11 -0.26 -9.24 -10.96
C ASP A 11 1.20 -9.41 -11.39
N ASN A 12 1.56 -8.84 -12.55
CA ASN A 12 2.91 -8.86 -13.11
C ASN A 12 3.57 -7.47 -13.08
N HIS A 13 3.03 -6.54 -12.30
CA HIS A 13 3.60 -5.20 -12.15
C HIS A 13 4.87 -5.20 -11.27
N ASP A 14 5.69 -4.17 -11.47
CA ASP A 14 7.02 -4.03 -10.85
C ASP A 14 6.95 -3.27 -9.50
N TRP A 15 6.13 -3.80 -8.59
CA TRP A 15 5.98 -3.27 -7.23
C TRP A 15 5.93 -4.37 -6.17
N ASP A 16 6.30 -4.00 -4.95
CA ASP A 16 6.26 -4.87 -3.78
C ASP A 16 5.33 -4.30 -2.70
N ILE A 17 4.58 -5.20 -2.05
CA ILE A 17 3.74 -4.86 -0.90
C ILE A 17 4.64 -4.65 0.32
N SER A 18 4.63 -3.43 0.85
CA SER A 18 5.52 -3.02 1.95
C SER A 18 4.91 -3.18 3.35
N ALA A 19 3.58 -3.29 3.45
CA ALA A 19 2.86 -3.39 4.72
C ALA A 19 1.61 -4.26 4.62
N ARG A 20 1.07 -4.69 5.77
CA ARG A 20 -0.21 -5.43 5.83
C ARG A 20 -1.34 -4.60 5.24
N GLY A 21 -2.15 -5.26 4.41
CA GLY A 21 -3.34 -4.64 3.83
C GLY A 21 -4.52 -4.59 4.77
N VAL A 22 -5.51 -3.79 4.39
CA VAL A 22 -6.80 -3.66 5.07
C VAL A 22 -7.94 -3.78 4.07
N SER A 23 -9.14 -4.10 4.55
CA SER A 23 -10.35 -4.06 3.74
C SER A 23 -11.32 -3.01 4.26
N VAL A 24 -11.89 -2.22 3.36
CA VAL A 24 -12.93 -1.24 3.68
C VAL A 24 -13.93 -1.21 2.52
N LYS A 25 -15.22 -1.21 2.85
CA LYS A 25 -16.33 -1.14 1.88
C LYS A 25 -16.24 -2.19 0.75
N GLY A 26 -15.80 -3.41 1.09
CA GLY A 26 -15.75 -4.53 0.14
C GLY A 26 -14.57 -4.52 -0.82
N ASN A 27 -13.62 -3.61 -0.68
CA ASN A 27 -12.36 -3.57 -1.42
C ASN A 27 -11.17 -3.82 -0.49
N ALA A 28 -10.02 -4.15 -1.05
CA ALA A 28 -8.78 -4.34 -0.30
C ALA A 28 -7.71 -3.32 -0.71
N TYR A 29 -6.87 -2.95 0.24
CA TYR A 29 -5.89 -1.87 0.09
C TYR A 29 -4.58 -2.25 0.78
N TRP A 30 -3.45 -1.89 0.16
CA TRP A 30 -2.09 -2.11 0.67
C TRP A 30 -1.23 -0.87 0.43
N VAL A 31 -0.18 -0.70 1.23
CA VAL A 31 0.93 0.18 0.85
C VAL A 31 1.90 -0.61 0.00
N ALA A 32 2.19 -0.12 -1.20
CA ALA A 32 3.15 -0.70 -2.12
C ALA A 32 4.25 0.29 -2.47
N LYS A 33 5.41 -0.25 -2.85
CA LYS A 33 6.60 0.48 -3.29
C LYS A 33 6.95 0.04 -4.70
N LYS A 34 7.44 0.95 -5.54
CA LYS A 34 7.93 0.57 -6.86
C LYS A 34 9.33 -0.06 -6.73
N ASN A 35 9.59 -1.13 -7.46
CA ASN A 35 10.85 -1.86 -7.35
C ASN A 35 12.05 -1.03 -7.83
N ASP A 36 11.84 -0.19 -8.84
CA ASP A 36 12.87 0.72 -9.38
C ASP A 36 13.04 2.02 -8.56
N ASN A 37 12.19 2.27 -7.56
CA ASN A 37 12.26 3.41 -6.67
C ASN A 37 11.62 3.10 -5.31
N GLU A 38 12.42 2.61 -4.38
CA GLU A 38 11.97 2.20 -3.03
C GLU A 38 11.39 3.37 -2.19
N PHE A 39 11.69 4.60 -2.57
CA PHE A 39 11.15 5.82 -1.94
C PHE A 39 9.79 6.22 -2.51
N PHE A 40 9.40 5.67 -3.66
CA PHE A 40 8.09 5.93 -4.26
C PHE A 40 7.05 4.93 -3.74
N GLN A 41 6.21 5.40 -2.81
CA GLN A 41 5.11 4.67 -2.23
C GLN A 41 3.76 5.12 -2.80
N PHE A 42 2.81 4.18 -2.82
CA PHE A 42 1.43 4.44 -3.19
C PHE A 42 0.50 3.45 -2.49
N ILE A 43 -0.81 3.72 -2.55
CA ILE A 43 -1.82 2.77 -2.10
C ILE A 43 -2.23 1.92 -3.29
N LEU A 44 -1.93 0.63 -3.20
CA LEU A 44 -2.46 -0.37 -4.11
C LEU A 44 -3.87 -0.74 -3.63
N SER A 45 -4.84 -0.71 -4.53
CA SER A 45 -6.23 -1.10 -4.27
C SER A 45 -6.61 -2.29 -5.14
N PHE A 46 -7.45 -3.18 -4.63
CA PHE A 46 -8.08 -4.24 -5.39
C PHE A 46 -9.60 -4.10 -5.30
N ASP A 47 -10.22 -3.88 -6.47
CA ASP A 47 -11.67 -3.80 -6.63
C ASP A 47 -12.21 -5.20 -6.92
N PHE A 48 -12.83 -5.85 -5.92
CA PHE A 48 -13.37 -7.20 -6.07
C PHE A 48 -14.58 -7.26 -7.02
N THR A 49 -15.24 -6.13 -7.30
CA THR A 49 -16.37 -6.09 -8.24
C THR A 49 -15.88 -6.14 -9.68
N ARG A 50 -14.69 -5.58 -9.93
CA ARG A 50 -14.08 -5.49 -11.26
C ARG A 50 -12.88 -6.41 -11.45
N GLU A 51 -12.50 -7.14 -10.41
CA GLU A 51 -11.35 -8.06 -10.35
C GLU A 51 -10.08 -7.41 -10.92
N ARG A 52 -9.74 -6.21 -10.42
CA ARG A 52 -8.59 -5.46 -10.92
C ARG A 52 -7.90 -4.62 -9.85
N PHE A 53 -6.60 -4.45 -10.04
CA PHE A 53 -5.81 -3.49 -9.28
C PHE A 53 -6.05 -2.04 -9.73
N GLY A 54 -5.89 -1.12 -8.79
CA GLY A 54 -5.90 0.31 -9.00
C GLY A 54 -4.86 0.99 -8.13
N LEU A 55 -4.31 2.10 -8.62
CA LEU A 55 -3.30 2.89 -7.93
C LEU A 55 -3.93 4.15 -7.37
N LEU A 56 -3.72 4.40 -6.08
CA LEU A 56 -4.16 5.60 -5.40
C LEU A 56 -2.95 6.33 -4.83
N PRO A 57 -2.86 7.66 -4.97
CA PRO A 57 -1.79 8.43 -4.36
C PRO A 57 -1.92 8.37 -2.82
N LEU A 58 -0.78 8.46 -2.13
CA LEU A 58 -0.78 8.71 -0.71
C LEU A 58 -1.31 10.13 -0.41
N PRO A 59 -1.90 10.37 0.77
CA PRO A 59 -2.40 11.69 1.15
C PRO A 59 -1.28 12.68 1.54
N TYR A 60 -0.04 12.38 1.20
CA TYR A 60 1.16 13.20 1.41
C TYR A 60 2.11 13.00 0.23
N GLU A 61 3.07 13.92 0.07
CA GLU A 61 4.08 13.80 -0.98
C GLU A 61 5.00 12.60 -0.69
N SER A 62 4.89 11.59 -1.55
CA SER A 62 5.88 10.52 -1.67
C SER A 62 6.77 10.83 -2.87
N ASP A 63 7.36 12.03 -2.91
CA ASP A 63 8.39 12.31 -3.88
C ASP A 63 9.60 11.48 -3.48
N GLY A 64 10.00 10.52 -4.33
CA GLY A 64 11.09 9.58 -4.03
C GLY A 64 12.48 10.22 -3.89
N TYR A 65 12.54 11.51 -3.57
CA TYR A 65 13.69 12.39 -3.48
C TYR A 65 13.58 13.36 -2.30
N ASP A 66 12.90 12.99 -1.21
CA ASP A 66 13.03 13.76 0.03
C ASP A 66 14.52 13.84 0.39
N TYR A 67 15.09 15.04 0.36
CA TYR A 67 16.54 15.33 0.40
C TYR A 67 17.21 14.81 1.69
N PHE A 68 16.41 14.40 2.67
CA PHE A 68 16.83 13.81 3.94
C PHE A 68 16.87 12.27 3.94
N MET A 69 16.41 11.61 2.87
CA MET A 69 16.45 10.16 2.69
C MET A 69 17.88 9.70 2.38
N THR A 70 18.68 9.64 3.44
CA THR A 70 19.90 8.84 3.48
C THR A 70 19.53 7.39 3.77
N ASP A 71 20.45 6.45 3.52
CA ASP A 71 20.42 5.04 3.94
C ASP A 71 20.09 4.78 5.42
N LYS A 72 20.00 5.85 6.22
CA LYS A 72 19.64 5.87 7.64
C LYS A 72 18.15 5.99 7.94
N TYR A 73 17.28 6.31 6.97
CA TYR A 73 15.85 6.50 7.26
C TYR A 73 14.98 5.57 6.41
N GLU A 74 14.07 4.86 7.08
CA GLU A 74 12.99 4.14 6.41
C GLU A 74 11.70 4.95 6.48
N ASN A 75 11.22 5.36 5.30
CA ASN A 75 9.86 5.86 5.15
C ASN A 75 8.88 4.68 5.22
N THR A 76 8.01 4.67 6.22
CA THR A 76 6.99 3.62 6.38
C THR A 76 5.61 4.23 6.49
N ALA A 77 4.70 3.78 5.62
CA ALA A 77 3.27 3.98 5.79
C ALA A 77 2.57 2.68 6.17
N VAL A 78 1.57 2.81 7.04
CA VAL A 78 0.64 1.73 7.36
C VAL A 78 -0.79 2.21 7.17
N LEU A 79 -1.64 1.29 6.70
CA LEU A 79 -3.06 1.53 6.55
C LEU A 79 -3.81 1.11 7.81
N SER A 80 -4.86 1.86 8.14
CA SER A 80 -5.82 1.52 9.18
C SER A 80 -7.22 1.88 8.72
N VAL A 81 -8.23 1.19 9.25
CA VAL A 81 -9.64 1.49 9.00
C VAL A 81 -10.24 2.11 10.24
N VAL A 82 -10.75 3.32 10.10
CA VAL A 82 -11.42 4.05 11.17
C VAL A 82 -12.91 3.75 11.10
N ARG A 83 -13.45 3.20 12.20
CA ARG A 83 -14.88 2.88 12.37
C ARG A 83 -15.43 1.98 11.24
N ASP A 84 -14.59 1.11 10.68
CA ASP A 84 -14.92 0.23 9.55
C ASP A 84 -15.38 0.95 8.25
N GLU A 85 -15.19 2.27 8.16
CA GLU A 85 -15.78 3.09 7.10
C GLU A 85 -14.76 3.92 6.30
N GLN A 86 -13.66 4.32 6.94
CA GLN A 86 -12.70 5.24 6.36
C GLN A 86 -11.30 4.65 6.38
N LEU A 87 -10.63 4.71 5.22
CA LEU A 87 -9.22 4.41 5.12
C LEU A 87 -8.40 5.58 5.66
N SER A 88 -7.47 5.27 6.56
CA SER A 88 -6.51 6.22 7.12
C SER A 88 -5.08 5.74 6.87
N VAL A 89 -4.16 6.68 6.75
CA VAL A 89 -2.74 6.42 6.55
C VAL A 89 -1.98 7.00 7.74
N LEU A 90 -1.17 6.17 8.38
CA LEU A 90 -0.20 6.62 9.38
C LEU A 90 1.18 6.58 8.73
N HIS A 91 1.84 7.73 8.69
CA HIS A 91 3.13 7.92 8.05
C HIS A 91 4.20 8.22 9.08
N HIS A 92 5.24 7.39 9.15
CA HIS A 92 6.33 7.51 10.12
C HIS A 92 7.69 7.52 9.42
N TYR A 93 8.58 8.40 9.91
CA TYR A 93 10.00 8.42 9.59
C TYR A 93 10.76 7.67 10.67
N LEU A 94 11.24 6.45 10.36
CA LEU A 94 12.05 5.67 11.28
C LEU A 94 13.53 5.90 10.98
N HIS A 95 14.32 6.19 12.02
CA HIS A 95 15.77 6.12 11.95
C HIS A 95 16.19 4.65 12.12
N ARG A 96 17.00 4.14 11.18
CA ARG A 96 17.62 2.81 11.25
C ARG A 96 18.72 2.74 12.31
#